data_AF-A0AAE0TLL9-F1
#
_entry.id   AF-A0AAE0TLL9-F1
#
_cell.length_a   1.000
_cell.length_b   1.000
_cell.length_c   1.000
_cell.angle_alpha   90.00
_cell.angle_beta   90.00
_cell.angle_gamma   90.00
#
_symmetry.space_group_name_H-M   'P 1'
#
loop_
_entity.id
_entity.type
_entity.pdbx_description
1 polymer ?
#
loop_
_entity_poly.entity_id
_entity_poly.type
_entity_poly.pdbx_seq_one_letter_code
_entity_poly.pdbx_strand_id
1 'polypeptide(L)'
;MAAVAGTSMKLRIVHGSENYDLSLSLPPSQAGDLLCVQHLMDELFKRTGIPASAQRLIHKGKSLKDPAQNLVNAGLKDGSKVMFIGKKPTPQDDSQVQMLKTLEKSFEKEEQKLNDITYELDGVHRGFIPEDTKLPAIKQFEKRLITATENLMKLLEKLDALAFDESNKEARAKRKTLVDKIHVLIDRCEGLQHGTAEIKDKFAKS
;
A
#
# COMPACT_ATOMS: atom_id res chain seq x y z
N MET A 1 -12.20 -5.71 -55.88
CA MET A 1 -12.82 -6.09 -54.60
C MET A 1 -11.71 -6.30 -53.58
N ALA A 2 -11.53 -5.35 -52.65
CA ALA A 2 -10.41 -5.35 -51.71
C ALA A 2 -10.84 -5.91 -50.35
N ALA A 3 -10.01 -6.79 -49.81
CA ALA A 3 -10.21 -7.58 -48.61
C ALA A 3 -10.44 -6.71 -47.35
N VAL A 4 -11.56 -6.92 -46.66
CA VAL A 4 -11.84 -6.30 -45.36
C VAL A 4 -11.22 -7.18 -44.28
N ALA A 5 -10.05 -6.76 -43.80
CA ALA A 5 -9.32 -7.44 -42.75
C ALA A 5 -10.02 -7.25 -41.38
N GLY A 6 -10.62 -8.32 -40.87
CA GLY A 6 -10.69 -8.65 -39.45
C GLY A 6 -11.42 -7.68 -38.51
N THR A 7 -12.75 -7.57 -38.62
CA THR A 7 -13.63 -6.91 -37.64
C THR A 7 -13.88 -7.75 -36.37
N SER A 8 -13.27 -8.93 -36.27
CA SER A 8 -13.31 -9.82 -35.13
C SER A 8 -11.93 -10.46 -34.94
N MET A 9 -11.49 -10.57 -33.69
CA MET A 9 -10.19 -11.16 -33.36
C MET A 9 -10.35 -12.14 -32.20
N LYS A 10 -9.89 -13.37 -32.39
CA LYS A 10 -9.75 -14.37 -31.34
C LYS A 10 -8.38 -14.25 -30.71
N LEU A 11 -8.32 -14.14 -29.39
CA LEU A 11 -7.08 -14.09 -28.63
C LEU A 11 -7.10 -15.20 -27.58
N ARG A 12 -5.97 -15.89 -27.43
CA ARG A 12 -5.81 -16.87 -26.36
C ARG A 12 -5.19 -16.18 -25.17
N ILE A 13 -5.99 -15.99 -24.15
CA ILE A 13 -5.57 -15.39 -22.89
C ILE A 13 -5.08 -16.47 -21.95
N VAL A 14 -3.86 -16.33 -21.45
CA VAL A 14 -3.29 -17.25 -20.47
C VAL A 14 -3.18 -16.55 -19.13
N HIS A 15 -3.94 -17.04 -18.15
CA HIS A 15 -3.97 -16.53 -16.78
C HIS A 15 -3.39 -17.59 -15.85
N GLY A 16 -2.09 -17.50 -15.59
CA GLY A 16 -1.38 -18.51 -14.80
C GLY A 16 -1.43 -19.89 -15.47
N SER A 17 -2.18 -20.82 -14.87
CA SER A 17 -2.42 -22.18 -15.36
C SER A 17 -3.68 -22.33 -16.23
N GLU A 18 -4.56 -21.33 -16.26
CA GLU A 18 -5.81 -21.36 -17.01
C GLU A 18 -5.66 -20.66 -18.36
N ASN A 19 -6.31 -21.22 -19.38
CA ASN A 19 -6.32 -20.65 -20.73
C ASN A 19 -7.77 -20.32 -21.11
N TYR A 20 -8.01 -19.09 -21.51
CA TYR A 20 -9.29 -18.56 -21.93
C TYR A 20 -9.20 -18.13 -23.39
N ASP A 21 -10.03 -18.70 -24.26
CA ASP A 21 -10.15 -18.20 -25.62
C ASP A 21 -11.18 -17.05 -25.64
N LEU A 22 -10.70 -15.82 -25.84
CA LEU A 22 -11.50 -14.61 -25.89
C LEU A 22 -11.73 -14.19 -27.34
N SER A 23 -13.00 -13.91 -27.67
CA SER A 23 -13.37 -13.38 -28.98
C SER A 23 -13.78 -11.93 -28.82
N LEU A 24 -13.00 -11.02 -29.40
CA LEU A 24 -13.31 -9.59 -29.44
C LEU A 24 -14.04 -9.28 -30.74
N SER A 25 -15.18 -8.61 -30.63
CA SER A 25 -15.95 -8.09 -31.77
C SER A 25 -16.35 -6.64 -31.50
N LEU A 26 -16.05 -5.73 -32.42
CA LEU A 26 -16.56 -4.35 -32.33
C LEU A 26 -18.03 -4.30 -32.75
N PRO A 27 -18.87 -3.48 -32.09
CA PRO A 27 -20.23 -3.23 -32.52
C PRO A 27 -20.24 -2.48 -33.87
N PRO A 28 -21.27 -2.71 -34.72
CA PRO A 28 -21.34 -2.21 -36.09
C PRO A 28 -21.41 -0.67 -36.22
N SER A 29 -21.50 0.07 -35.12
CA SER A 29 -21.54 1.54 -35.12
C SER A 29 -20.16 2.22 -35.20
N GLN A 30 -19.06 1.46 -35.12
CA GLN A 30 -17.68 1.96 -35.18
C GLN A 30 -16.84 1.07 -36.12
N ALA A 31 -17.37 0.79 -37.32
CA ALA A 31 -16.78 -0.07 -38.36
C ALA A 31 -15.54 0.54 -39.07
N GLY A 32 -14.66 1.18 -38.30
CA GLY A 32 -13.41 1.78 -38.76
C GLY A 32 -12.40 2.06 -37.66
N ASP A 33 -12.74 1.79 -36.39
CA ASP A 33 -11.82 2.04 -35.28
C ASP A 33 -10.95 0.81 -35.00
N LEU A 34 -9.66 1.06 -34.77
CA LEU A 34 -8.68 -0.01 -34.57
C LEU A 34 -8.96 -0.70 -33.23
N LEU A 35 -8.93 -2.04 -33.21
CA LEU A 35 -9.14 -2.84 -31.99
C LEU A 35 -8.11 -2.42 -30.92
N CYS A 36 -8.51 -1.69 -29.89
CA CYS A 36 -7.64 -1.22 -28.81
C CYS A 36 -7.50 -2.20 -27.65
N VAL A 37 -6.45 -2.00 -26.84
CA VAL A 37 -6.22 -2.71 -25.57
C VAL A 37 -7.39 -2.51 -24.60
N GLN A 38 -8.06 -1.35 -24.60
CA GLN A 38 -9.31 -1.13 -23.82
C GLN A 38 -10.40 -2.16 -24.07
N HIS A 39 -10.71 -2.46 -25.33
CA HIS A 39 -11.76 -3.42 -25.66
C HIS A 39 -11.43 -4.83 -25.17
N LEU A 40 -10.15 -5.20 -25.21
CA LEU A 40 -9.67 -6.45 -24.61
C LEU A 40 -9.82 -6.43 -23.09
N MET A 41 -9.48 -5.30 -22.45
CA MET A 41 -9.60 -5.14 -21.01
C MET A 41 -11.06 -5.20 -20.53
N ASP A 42 -12.00 -4.60 -21.26
CA ASP A 42 -13.42 -4.63 -20.92
C ASP A 42 -14.01 -6.04 -21.07
N GLU A 43 -13.65 -6.77 -22.11
CA GLU A 43 -14.13 -8.14 -22.29
C GLU A 43 -13.51 -9.10 -21.27
N LEU A 44 -12.25 -8.87 -20.90
CA LEU A 44 -11.62 -9.53 -19.75
C LEU A 44 -12.31 -9.18 -18.45
N PHE A 45 -12.71 -7.93 -18.23
CA PHE A 45 -13.45 -7.53 -17.05
C PHE A 45 -14.79 -8.28 -16.96
N LYS A 46 -15.53 -8.40 -18.06
CA LYS A 46 -16.80 -9.18 -18.08
C LYS A 46 -16.59 -10.67 -17.81
N ARG A 47 -15.53 -11.27 -18.36
CA ARG A 47 -15.26 -12.72 -18.22
C ARG A 47 -14.62 -13.08 -16.88
N THR A 48 -13.69 -12.26 -16.40
CA THR A 48 -12.84 -12.55 -15.25
C THR A 48 -13.19 -11.72 -14.02
N GLY A 49 -13.97 -10.65 -14.14
CA GLY A 49 -14.35 -9.74 -13.05
C GLY A 49 -13.22 -8.83 -12.56
N ILE A 50 -12.10 -8.75 -13.28
CA ILE A 50 -10.90 -8.01 -12.86
C ILE A 50 -10.90 -6.63 -13.54
N PRO A 51 -10.90 -5.49 -12.82
CA PRO A 51 -10.96 -4.17 -13.43
C PRO A 51 -9.67 -3.82 -14.15
N ALA A 52 -9.75 -3.01 -15.23
CA ALA A 52 -8.62 -2.64 -16.09
C ALA A 52 -7.38 -2.12 -15.34
N SER A 53 -7.56 -1.46 -14.17
CA SER A 53 -6.47 -1.00 -13.30
C SER A 53 -5.64 -2.13 -12.67
N ALA A 54 -6.23 -3.30 -12.47
CA ALA A 54 -5.60 -4.50 -11.92
C ALA A 54 -5.26 -5.53 -13.01
N GLN A 55 -5.45 -5.19 -14.29
CA GLN A 55 -5.12 -6.05 -15.41
C GLN A 55 -3.75 -5.72 -15.99
N ARG A 56 -2.86 -6.72 -16.07
CA ARG A 56 -1.60 -6.62 -16.77
C ARG A 56 -1.56 -7.61 -17.93
N LEU A 57 -1.60 -7.07 -19.14
CA LEU A 57 -1.52 -7.83 -20.38
C LEU A 57 -0.06 -7.88 -20.84
N ILE A 58 0.43 -9.07 -21.20
CA ILE A 58 1.80 -9.29 -21.65
C ILE A 58 1.77 -10.09 -22.95
N HIS A 59 2.29 -9.51 -24.02
CA HIS A 59 2.41 -10.17 -25.32
C HIS A 59 3.87 -10.15 -25.77
N LYS A 60 4.43 -11.33 -26.06
CA LYS A 60 5.85 -11.50 -26.50
C LYS A 60 6.86 -10.74 -25.63
N GLY A 61 6.70 -10.79 -24.32
CA GLY A 61 7.57 -10.10 -23.36
C GLY A 61 7.32 -8.61 -23.19
N LYS A 62 6.43 -7.98 -23.98
CA LYS A 62 6.02 -6.58 -23.82
C LYS A 62 4.75 -6.50 -22.96
N SER A 63 4.82 -5.74 -21.86
CA SER A 63 3.63 -5.42 -21.06
C SER A 63 2.83 -4.32 -21.77
N LEU A 64 1.59 -4.62 -22.13
CA LEU A 64 0.64 -3.69 -22.74
C LEU A 64 -0.01 -2.89 -21.62
N LYS A 65 0.51 -1.69 -21.37
CA LYS A 65 0.02 -0.77 -20.35
C LYS A 65 -0.91 0.30 -20.92
N ASP A 66 -0.80 0.59 -22.22
CA ASP A 66 -1.49 1.70 -22.85
C ASP A 66 -2.89 1.28 -23.30
N PRO A 67 -3.96 1.81 -22.67
CA PRO A 67 -5.33 1.43 -22.98
C PRO A 67 -5.77 1.90 -24.37
N ALA A 68 -5.19 3.00 -24.87
CA ALA A 68 -5.41 3.55 -26.21
C ALA A 68 -4.54 2.90 -27.31
N GLN A 69 -3.68 1.93 -26.96
CA GLN A 69 -2.83 1.29 -27.95
C GLN A 69 -3.63 0.27 -28.78
N ASN A 70 -3.46 0.34 -30.09
CA ASN A 70 -4.06 -0.62 -31.02
C ASN A 70 -3.42 -2.01 -30.87
N LEU A 71 -4.23 -3.06 -30.82
CA LEU A 71 -3.79 -4.46 -30.72
C LEU A 71 -2.91 -4.85 -31.91
N VAL A 72 -3.19 -4.34 -33.11
CA VAL A 72 -2.35 -4.55 -34.30
C VAL A 72 -0.98 -3.88 -34.16
N ASN A 73 -0.92 -2.65 -33.63
CA ASN A 73 0.35 -1.95 -33.36
C ASN A 73 1.13 -2.58 -32.20
N ALA A 74 0.43 -3.22 -31.27
CA ALA A 74 0.99 -4.04 -30.22
C ALA A 74 1.53 -5.40 -30.74
N GLY A 75 1.30 -5.72 -32.03
CA GLY A 75 1.76 -6.95 -32.68
C GLY A 75 0.84 -8.16 -32.48
N LEU A 76 -0.39 -7.94 -32.00
CA LEU A 76 -1.39 -8.99 -31.81
C LEU A 76 -2.14 -9.22 -33.13
N LYS A 77 -2.24 -10.49 -33.49
CA LYS A 77 -2.98 -11.02 -34.63
C LYS A 77 -4.05 -12.02 -34.15
N ASP A 78 -4.97 -12.39 -35.03
CA ASP A 78 -5.92 -13.48 -34.75
C ASP A 78 -5.18 -14.77 -34.34
N GLY A 79 -5.61 -15.37 -33.23
CA GLY A 79 -4.98 -16.53 -32.59
C GLY A 79 -3.77 -16.20 -31.71
N SER A 80 -3.45 -14.92 -31.46
CA SER A 80 -2.28 -14.56 -30.65
C SER A 80 -2.45 -14.93 -29.18
N LYS A 81 -1.37 -15.48 -28.62
CA LYS A 81 -1.26 -15.75 -27.19
C LYS A 81 -0.92 -14.47 -26.44
N VAL A 82 -1.75 -14.10 -25.49
CA VAL A 82 -1.53 -12.96 -24.59
C VAL A 82 -1.58 -13.50 -23.18
N MET A 83 -0.56 -13.23 -22.39
CA MET A 83 -0.55 -13.58 -20.98
C MET A 83 -1.27 -12.48 -20.21
N PHE A 84 -2.34 -12.84 -19.52
CA PHE A 84 -3.09 -11.97 -18.66
C PHE A 84 -2.68 -12.25 -17.24
N ILE A 85 -2.35 -11.20 -16.51
CA ILE A 85 -2.04 -11.26 -15.09
C ILE A 85 -2.93 -10.22 -14.44
N GLY A 86 -3.99 -10.67 -13.81
CA GLY A 86 -4.87 -9.80 -13.04
C GLY A 86 -5.49 -10.57 -11.89
N LYS A 87 -5.92 -9.85 -10.85
CA LYS A 87 -6.60 -10.45 -9.71
C LYS A 87 -7.88 -9.70 -9.43
N LYS A 88 -8.91 -10.44 -9.03
CA LYS A 88 -10.18 -9.85 -8.61
C LYS A 88 -9.87 -9.02 -7.37
N PRO A 89 -10.15 -7.70 -7.35
CA PRO A 89 -10.15 -6.96 -6.11
C PRO A 89 -11.25 -7.58 -5.27
N THR A 90 -10.87 -8.29 -4.21
CA THR A 90 -11.87 -8.77 -3.26
C THR A 90 -12.23 -7.58 -2.36
N PRO A 91 -13.52 -7.41 -1.98
CA PRO A 91 -13.91 -6.33 -1.06
C PRO A 91 -13.20 -6.42 0.30
N GLN A 92 -12.70 -7.61 0.66
CA GLN A 92 -11.92 -7.84 1.87
C GLN A 92 -10.49 -7.25 1.77
N ASP A 93 -9.84 -7.39 0.62
CA ASP A 93 -8.53 -6.76 0.38
C ASP A 93 -8.63 -5.22 0.47
N ASP A 94 -9.67 -4.63 -0.13
CA ASP A 94 -9.87 -3.18 -0.08
C ASP A 94 -10.11 -2.68 1.36
N SER A 95 -10.86 -3.43 2.16
CA SER A 95 -11.10 -3.10 3.57
C SER A 95 -9.81 -3.17 4.41
N GLN A 96 -9.04 -4.24 4.26
CA GLN A 96 -7.77 -4.42 5.00
C GLN A 96 -6.72 -3.40 4.56
N VAL A 97 -6.65 -3.06 3.27
CA VAL A 97 -5.76 -2.01 2.76
C VAL A 97 -6.18 -0.63 3.27
N GLN A 98 -7.48 -0.35 3.40
CA GLN A 98 -7.96 0.88 4.04
C GLN A 98 -7.62 0.92 5.53
N MET A 99 -7.73 -0.20 6.25
CA MET A 99 -7.30 -0.28 7.65
C MET A 99 -5.80 -0.02 7.78
N LEU A 100 -4.98 -0.59 6.90
CA LEU A 100 -3.53 -0.34 6.87
C LEU A 100 -3.22 1.15 6.71
N LYS A 101 -3.86 1.83 5.75
CA LYS A 101 -3.71 3.29 5.56
C LYS A 101 -4.16 4.10 6.78
N THR A 102 -5.17 3.63 7.50
CA THR A 102 -5.64 4.29 8.72
C THR A 102 -4.62 4.14 9.85
N LEU A 103 -4.03 2.95 9.98
CA LEU A 103 -2.97 2.68 10.95
C LEU A 103 -1.70 3.47 10.65
N GLU A 104 -1.32 3.63 9.37
CA GLU A 104 -0.22 4.51 8.94
C GLU A 104 -0.43 5.95 9.44
N LYS A 105 -1.62 6.52 9.23
CA LYS A 105 -1.96 7.86 9.73
C LYS A 105 -1.94 7.96 11.26
N SER A 106 -2.36 6.91 11.96
CA SER A 106 -2.30 6.87 13.42
C SER A 106 -0.86 6.80 13.91
N PHE A 107 0.01 6.05 13.23
CA PHE A 107 1.43 5.99 13.50
C PHE A 107 2.11 7.35 13.31
N GLU A 108 1.87 8.04 12.19
CA GLU A 108 2.43 9.38 11.92
C GLU A 108 2.09 10.39 13.04
N LYS A 109 0.86 10.33 13.58
CA LYS A 109 0.46 11.17 14.71
C LYS A 109 1.24 10.84 15.99
N GLU A 110 1.52 9.57 16.23
CA GLU A 110 2.26 9.15 17.43
C GLU A 110 3.75 9.49 17.30
N GLU A 111 4.31 9.34 16.10
CA GLU A 111 5.67 9.80 15.77
C GLU A 111 5.81 11.32 15.97
N GLN A 112 4.82 12.10 15.52
CA GLN A 112 4.80 13.54 15.73
C GLN A 112 4.77 13.91 17.22
N LYS A 113 3.90 13.28 18.01
CA LYS A 113 3.87 13.50 19.46
C LYS A 113 5.19 13.17 20.14
N LEU A 114 5.87 12.10 19.71
CA LEU A 114 7.17 11.74 20.28
C LEU A 114 8.25 12.77 19.93
N ASN A 115 8.22 13.31 18.72
CA ASN A 115 9.11 14.40 18.31
C ASN A 115 8.85 15.67 19.14
N ASP A 116 7.59 16.02 19.40
CA ASP A 116 7.23 17.14 20.26
C ASP A 116 7.76 16.92 21.70
N ILE A 117 7.55 15.73 22.27
CA ILE A 117 8.08 15.37 23.59
C ILE A 117 9.62 15.47 23.62
N THR A 118 10.28 15.01 22.56
CA THR A 118 11.75 15.08 22.45
C THR A 118 12.23 16.53 22.42
N TYR A 119 11.54 17.40 21.67
CA TYR A 119 11.87 18.82 21.59
C TYR A 119 11.64 19.55 22.93
N GLU A 120 10.51 19.27 23.58
CA GLU A 120 10.19 19.80 24.90
C GLU A 120 11.24 19.34 25.95
N LEU A 121 11.66 18.07 25.91
CA LEU A 121 12.71 17.53 26.79
C LEU A 121 14.07 18.19 26.57
N ASP A 122 14.47 18.41 25.31
CA ASP A 122 15.71 19.13 24.99
C ASP A 122 15.68 20.57 25.53
N GLY A 123 14.51 21.23 25.45
CA GLY A 123 14.28 22.54 26.09
C GLY A 123 14.47 22.50 27.62
N VAL A 124 13.98 21.47 28.29
CA VAL A 124 14.16 21.29 29.73
C VAL A 124 15.64 21.09 30.07
N HIS A 125 16.35 20.27 29.30
CA HIS A 125 17.78 19.98 29.49
C HIS A 125 18.65 21.22 29.33
N ARG A 126 18.35 22.08 28.35
CA ARG A 126 19.10 23.31 28.09
C ARG A 126 18.85 24.42 29.12
N GLY A 127 18.03 24.17 30.14
CA GLY A 127 17.82 25.11 31.24
C GLY A 127 16.80 26.21 30.97
N PHE A 128 15.92 26.03 29.96
CA PHE A 128 14.83 26.98 29.68
C PHE A 128 13.70 26.96 30.73
N ILE A 129 13.79 26.08 31.74
CA ILE A 129 12.78 25.89 32.78
C ILE A 129 13.40 26.10 34.17
N PRO A 130 12.74 26.87 35.07
CA PRO A 130 13.15 27.02 36.48
C PRO A 130 13.33 25.68 37.19
N GLU A 131 14.29 25.61 38.10
CA GLU A 131 14.68 24.36 38.77
C GLU A 131 13.53 23.71 39.56
N ASP A 132 12.68 24.54 40.18
CA ASP A 132 11.48 24.10 40.92
C ASP A 132 10.41 23.44 40.04
N THR A 133 10.40 23.73 38.72
CA THR A 133 9.40 23.20 37.78
C THR A 133 9.94 22.10 36.86
N LYS A 134 11.24 21.77 36.94
CA LYS A 134 11.85 20.66 36.17
C LYS A 134 11.29 19.29 36.57
N LEU A 135 11.23 18.99 37.87
CA LEU A 135 10.71 17.72 38.39
C LEU A 135 9.26 17.42 37.96
N PRO A 136 8.28 18.34 38.10
CA PRO A 136 6.93 18.11 37.61
C PRO A 136 6.85 17.98 36.08
N ALA A 137 7.66 18.73 35.32
CA ALA A 137 7.74 18.58 33.87
C ALA A 137 8.25 17.19 33.46
N ILE A 138 9.34 16.71 34.09
CA ILE A 138 9.89 15.36 33.85
C ILE A 138 8.85 14.28 34.14
N LYS A 139 8.12 14.37 35.25
CA LYS A 139 7.03 13.43 35.57
C LYS A 139 5.90 13.46 34.54
N GLN A 140 5.62 14.61 33.95
CA GLN A 140 4.64 14.73 32.87
C GLN A 140 5.13 14.08 31.58
N PHE A 141 6.40 14.26 31.22
CA PHE A 141 7.01 13.59 30.06
C PHE A 141 7.05 12.07 30.22
N GLU A 142 7.42 11.58 31.40
CA GLU A 142 7.42 10.14 31.73
C GLU A 142 6.03 9.53 31.47
N LYS A 143 4.96 10.17 31.95
CA LYS A 143 3.58 9.74 31.67
C LYS A 143 3.23 9.77 30.19
N ARG A 144 3.60 10.84 29.47
CA ARG A 144 3.35 10.96 28.02
C ARG A 144 4.07 9.87 27.24
N LEU A 145 5.31 9.54 27.61
CA LEU A 145 6.10 8.46 27.00
C LEU A 145 5.45 7.09 27.24
N ILE A 146 5.00 6.80 28.47
CA ILE A 146 4.28 5.54 28.77
C ILE A 146 3.02 5.42 27.89
N THR A 147 2.23 6.49 27.83
CA THR A 147 1.02 6.51 26.97
C THR A 147 1.37 6.34 25.50
N ALA A 148 2.48 6.92 25.03
CA ALA A 148 2.92 6.76 23.64
C ALA A 148 3.32 5.31 23.33
N THR A 149 4.10 4.67 24.22
CA THR A 149 4.46 3.25 24.09
C THR A 149 3.21 2.36 24.06
N GLU A 150 2.23 2.58 24.95
CA GLU A 150 0.97 1.83 24.93
C GLU A 150 0.19 2.01 23.62
N ASN A 151 0.15 3.22 23.07
CA ASN A 151 -0.51 3.48 21.80
C ASN A 151 0.18 2.78 20.64
N LEU A 152 1.53 2.77 20.64
CA LEU A 152 2.33 2.05 19.64
C LEU A 152 2.11 0.55 19.72
N MET A 153 2.05 -0.03 20.92
CA MET A 153 1.72 -1.44 21.12
C MET A 153 0.31 -1.78 20.62
N LYS A 154 -0.69 -0.93 20.88
CA LYS A 154 -2.05 -1.11 20.33
C LYS A 154 -2.10 -1.01 18.80
N LEU A 155 -1.23 -0.20 18.18
CA LEU A 155 -1.11 -0.14 16.72
C LEU A 155 -0.50 -1.44 16.18
N LEU A 156 0.50 -1.99 16.88
CA LEU A 156 1.14 -3.26 16.53
C LEU A 156 0.14 -4.42 16.59
N GLU A 157 -0.64 -4.53 17.67
CA GLU A 157 -1.71 -5.54 17.80
C GLU A 157 -2.72 -5.48 16.63
N LYS A 158 -3.12 -4.25 16.24
CA LYS A 158 -4.01 -4.05 15.10
C LYS A 158 -3.37 -4.41 13.77
N LEU A 159 -2.06 -4.20 13.61
CA LEU A 159 -1.32 -4.59 12.42
C LEU A 159 -1.18 -6.10 12.30
N ASP A 160 -0.95 -6.79 13.41
CA ASP A 160 -0.85 -8.25 13.44
C ASP A 160 -2.18 -8.94 13.13
N ALA A 161 -3.30 -8.30 13.51
CA ALA A 161 -4.64 -8.76 13.14
C ALA A 161 -4.93 -8.64 11.63
N LEU A 162 -4.16 -7.85 10.87
CA LEU A 162 -4.34 -7.73 9.41
C LEU A 162 -3.68 -8.91 8.68
N ALA A 163 -4.51 -9.87 8.26
CA ALA A 163 -4.08 -10.99 7.43
C ALA A 163 -4.24 -10.68 5.94
N PHE A 164 -3.13 -10.40 5.26
CA PHE A 164 -3.10 -10.22 3.80
C PHE A 164 -2.86 -11.55 3.09
N ASP A 165 -3.51 -11.76 1.96
CA ASP A 165 -3.35 -12.96 1.14
C ASP A 165 -1.93 -13.10 0.56
N GLU A 166 -1.62 -14.29 0.01
CA GLU A 166 -0.31 -14.53 -0.63
C GLU A 166 -0.06 -13.66 -1.88
N SER A 167 -1.07 -12.93 -2.29
CA SER A 167 -1.16 -12.29 -3.56
C SER A 167 -0.86 -10.79 -3.44
N ASN A 168 -1.15 -10.17 -2.29
CA ASN A 168 -0.92 -8.76 -1.98
C ASN A 168 0.47 -8.55 -1.37
N LYS A 169 1.49 -8.77 -2.21
CA LYS A 169 2.90 -8.59 -1.82
C LYS A 169 3.20 -7.16 -1.35
N GLU A 170 2.54 -6.16 -1.94
CA GLU A 170 2.73 -4.76 -1.60
C GLU A 170 2.18 -4.44 -0.20
N ALA A 171 0.95 -4.85 0.12
CA ALA A 171 0.40 -4.63 1.46
C ALA A 171 1.19 -5.36 2.55
N ARG A 172 1.70 -6.57 2.27
CA ARG A 172 2.57 -7.30 3.21
C ARG A 172 3.91 -6.61 3.42
N ALA A 173 4.52 -6.09 2.35
CA ALA A 173 5.74 -5.29 2.46
C ALA A 173 5.49 -4.01 3.28
N LYS A 174 4.39 -3.29 3.00
CA LYS A 174 4.00 -2.09 3.76
C LYS A 174 3.73 -2.38 5.24
N ARG A 175 2.98 -3.44 5.56
CA ARG A 175 2.77 -3.89 6.94
C ARG A 175 4.09 -4.16 7.64
N LYS A 176 4.99 -4.91 7.00
CA LYS A 176 6.32 -5.20 7.56
C LYS A 176 7.10 -3.92 7.85
N THR A 177 7.21 -3.01 6.87
CA THR A 177 7.89 -1.73 7.05
C THR A 177 7.29 -0.91 8.19
N LEU A 178 5.96 -0.90 8.34
CA LEU A 178 5.29 -0.17 9.41
C LEU A 178 5.57 -0.80 10.79
N VAL A 179 5.58 -2.13 10.88
CA VAL A 179 5.97 -2.85 12.11
C VAL A 179 7.42 -2.53 12.50
N ASP A 180 8.35 -2.58 11.55
CA ASP A 180 9.75 -2.25 11.78
C ASP A 180 9.90 -0.80 12.29
N LYS A 181 9.15 0.15 11.71
CA LYS A 181 9.11 1.55 12.18
C LYS A 181 8.53 1.71 13.58
N ILE A 182 7.47 0.96 13.91
CA ILE A 182 6.86 0.99 15.24
C ILE A 182 7.86 0.51 16.29
N HIS A 183 8.58 -0.59 16.04
CA HIS A 183 9.62 -1.07 16.95
C HIS A 183 10.72 -0.03 17.18
N VAL A 184 11.24 0.59 16.11
CA VAL A 184 12.24 1.68 16.24
C VAL A 184 11.70 2.83 17.09
N LEU A 185 10.42 3.17 16.95
CA LEU A 185 9.81 4.24 17.72
C LEU A 185 9.60 3.86 19.20
N ILE A 186 9.28 2.59 19.49
CA ILE A 186 9.21 2.03 20.85
C ILE A 186 10.59 2.07 21.50
N ASP A 187 11.63 1.59 20.83
CA ASP A 187 13.02 1.63 21.35
C ASP A 187 13.44 3.07 21.70
N ARG A 188 13.02 4.04 20.87
CA ARG A 188 13.25 5.46 21.13
C ARG A 188 12.48 5.95 22.36
N CYS A 189 11.21 5.56 22.53
CA CYS A 189 10.44 5.86 23.74
C CYS A 189 11.13 5.32 24.99
N GLU A 190 11.59 4.06 24.97
CA GLU A 190 12.29 3.43 26.09
C GLU A 190 13.60 4.15 26.43
N GLY A 191 14.38 4.53 25.42
CA GLY A 191 15.58 5.34 25.62
C GLY A 191 15.30 6.70 26.28
N LEU A 192 14.23 7.38 25.87
CA LEU A 192 13.80 8.65 26.47
C LEU A 192 13.28 8.46 27.90
N GLN A 193 12.57 7.37 28.18
CA GLN A 193 12.10 7.02 29.52
C GLN A 193 13.26 6.75 30.47
N HIS A 194 14.27 6.01 30.02
CA HIS A 194 15.49 5.79 30.80
C HIS A 194 16.18 7.11 31.13
N GLY A 195 16.38 7.97 30.12
CA GLY A 195 17.00 9.29 30.33
C GLY A 195 16.21 10.18 31.28
N THR A 196 14.88 10.21 31.19
CA THR A 196 14.06 10.98 32.15
C THR A 196 14.11 10.42 33.56
N ALA A 197 14.16 9.09 33.73
CA ALA A 197 14.31 8.44 35.02
C ALA A 197 15.65 8.75 35.69
N GLU A 198 16.75 8.73 34.94
CA GLU A 198 18.09 9.08 35.45
C GLU A 198 18.17 10.54 35.93
N ILE A 199 17.54 11.45 35.21
CA ILE A 199 17.52 12.88 35.58
C ILE A 199 16.69 13.09 36.85
N LYS A 200 15.53 12.45 36.93
CA LYS A 200 14.67 12.47 38.11
C LYS A 200 15.39 11.95 39.36
N ASP A 201 16.18 10.88 39.23
CA ASP A 201 16.97 10.33 40.33
C ASP A 201 18.08 11.31 40.81
N LYS A 202 18.75 12.00 39.87
CA LYS A 202 19.73 13.06 40.21
C LYS A 202 19.10 14.22 40.98
N PHE A 203 17.93 14.68 40.56
CA PHE A 203 17.21 15.77 41.26
C PHE A 203 16.58 15.33 42.59
N ALA A 204 16.30 14.04 42.79
CA ALA A 204 15.76 13.54 44.06
C ALA A 204 16.84 13.33 45.14
N LYS A 205 18.12 13.26 44.74
CA LYS A 205 19.27 13.05 45.63
C LYS A 205 20.05 14.33 45.96
N SER A 206 19.71 15.45 45.32
CA SER A 206 20.32 16.77 45.54
C SER A 206 19.47 17.62 46.48
#